data_AF-A0A851DET6-F1
#
_entry.id   AF-A0A851DET6-F1
#
_cell.length_a   1.000
_cell.length_b   1.000
_cell.length_c   1.000
_cell.angle_alpha   90.00
_cell.angle_beta   90.00
_cell.angle_gamma   90.00
#
_symmetry.space_group_name_H-M   'P 1'
#
loop_
_entity.id
_entity.type
_entity.pdbx_description
1 polymer ?
#
loop_
_entity_poly.entity_id
_entity_poly.type
_entity_poly.pdbx_seq_one_letter_code
_entity_poly.pdbx_strand_id
1 'polypeptide(L)'
;GYRVSLQGNFFGRNHTYITFPEYNPRKHIKLDPPLNIQSNATASKCQIWWSVPSYLAEILQCELQYKEHSMSWEIALNKTPPSSLPQIEIEATELRSGITYIARVRCKVSENEDSYHSQWSKWSQTTVFQKPGVSKLPEKILNIRTMQFLFIPLSFGALLYLFWNCKLSSR
;
A
#
# COMPACT_ATOMS: atom_id res chain seq x y z
N GLY A 1 18.62 -16.81 -31.66
CA GLY A 1 18.55 -18.14 -31.04
C GLY A 1 19.58 -18.23 -29.93
N TYR A 2 19.33 -18.99 -28.87
CA TYR A 2 20.29 -19.26 -27.81
C TYR A 2 20.79 -20.72 -27.95
N ARG A 3 21.99 -21.02 -27.46
CA ARG A 3 22.52 -22.38 -27.34
C ARG A 3 23.07 -22.54 -25.92
N VAL A 4 22.58 -23.52 -25.18
CA VAL A 4 23.11 -23.85 -23.86
C VAL A 4 24.13 -24.97 -24.04
N SER A 5 25.36 -24.74 -23.58
CA SER A 5 26.44 -25.74 -23.62
C SER A 5 27.18 -25.78 -22.29
N LEU A 6 27.47 -26.98 -21.79
CA LEU A 6 28.33 -27.20 -20.64
C LEU A 6 29.77 -27.39 -21.15
N GLN A 7 30.67 -26.53 -20.70
CA GLN A 7 32.11 -26.71 -20.90
C GLN A 7 32.70 -27.35 -19.64
N GLY A 8 33.45 -28.43 -19.82
CA GLY A 8 34.14 -29.11 -18.73
C GLY A 8 35.45 -29.72 -19.20
N ASN A 9 36.42 -29.80 -18.28
CA ASN A 9 37.64 -30.55 -18.51
C ASN A 9 37.46 -31.95 -17.93
N PHE A 10 37.37 -32.94 -18.81
CA PHE A 10 37.27 -34.35 -18.44
C PHE A 10 38.50 -35.07 -18.96
N PHE A 11 39.21 -35.78 -18.08
CA PHE A 11 40.45 -36.50 -18.40
C PHE A 11 41.52 -35.64 -19.09
N GLY A 12 41.67 -34.37 -18.68
CA GLY A 12 42.67 -33.45 -19.25
C GLY A 12 42.28 -32.86 -20.61
N ARG A 13 41.07 -33.13 -21.11
CA ARG A 13 40.57 -32.60 -22.39
C ARG A 13 39.33 -31.75 -22.18
N ASN A 14 39.32 -30.58 -22.82
CA ASN A 14 38.16 -29.70 -22.86
C ASN A 14 37.09 -30.33 -23.75
N HIS A 15 35.93 -30.63 -23.16
CA HIS A 15 34.76 -31.09 -23.88
C HIS A 15 33.65 -30.04 -23.76
N THR A 16 32.90 -29.86 -24.85
CA THR A 16 31.70 -29.01 -24.88
C THR A 16 30.51 -29.89 -25.20
N TYR A 17 29.60 -30.05 -24.23
CA TYR A 17 28.38 -30.85 -24.40
C TYR A 17 27.17 -29.92 -24.55
N ILE A 18 26.28 -30.24 -25.49
CA ILE A 18 24.96 -29.59 -25.57
C ILE A 18 24.06 -30.33 -24.58
N THR A 19 23.87 -29.76 -23.40
CA THR A 19 23.25 -30.47 -22.28
C THR A 19 21.74 -30.64 -22.44
N PHE A 20 21.06 -29.69 -23.12
CA PHE A 20 19.61 -29.67 -23.23
C PHE A 20 19.15 -29.11 -24.61
N PRO A 21 19.08 -29.96 -25.66
CA PRO A 21 18.69 -29.50 -26.99
C PRO A 21 17.23 -29.02 -27.07
N GLU A 22 16.37 -29.50 -26.17
CA GLU A 22 14.93 -29.19 -26.13
C GLU A 22 14.60 -28.02 -25.19
N TYR A 23 15.53 -27.62 -24.32
CA TYR A 23 15.27 -26.58 -23.33
C TYR A 23 15.29 -25.19 -23.96
N ASN A 24 14.21 -24.45 -23.77
CA ASN A 24 14.06 -23.10 -24.28
C ASN A 24 14.02 -22.04 -23.17
N PRO A 25 15.14 -21.39 -22.79
CA PRO A 25 15.19 -20.42 -21.70
C PRO A 25 14.13 -19.32 -21.81
N ARG A 26 13.79 -18.87 -23.02
CA ARG A 26 12.77 -17.82 -23.21
C ARG A 26 11.37 -18.27 -22.78
N LYS A 27 11.13 -19.58 -22.70
CA LYS A 27 9.86 -20.19 -22.27
C LYS A 27 9.88 -20.63 -20.80
N HIS A 28 11.00 -20.47 -20.11
CA HIS A 28 11.21 -20.93 -18.72
C HIS A 28 11.78 -19.81 -17.83
N ILE A 29 11.34 -18.58 -18.06
CA ILE A 29 11.84 -17.42 -17.31
C ILE A 29 11.30 -17.47 -15.87
N LYS A 30 12.13 -17.08 -14.91
CA LYS A 30 11.72 -16.76 -13.53
C LYS A 30 12.33 -15.42 -13.18
N LEU A 31 11.47 -14.44 -12.97
CA LEU A 31 11.90 -13.08 -12.62
C LEU A 31 12.33 -13.02 -11.16
N ASP A 32 13.21 -12.06 -10.88
CA ASP A 32 13.48 -11.63 -9.51
C ASP A 32 12.23 -11.00 -8.89
N PRO A 33 12.06 -11.09 -7.56
CA PRO A 33 10.96 -10.44 -6.86
C PRO A 33 11.03 -8.91 -7.02
N PRO A 34 9.89 -8.21 -7.09
CA PRO A 34 9.86 -6.74 -7.09
C PRO A 34 10.54 -6.14 -5.86
N LEU A 35 11.27 -5.03 -6.07
CA LEU A 35 12.04 -4.36 -5.02
C LEU A 35 11.36 -3.07 -4.55
N ASN A 36 11.82 -2.52 -3.44
CA ASN A 36 11.43 -1.19 -2.93
C ASN A 36 9.91 -0.97 -2.86
N ILE A 37 9.16 -1.99 -2.46
CA ILE A 37 7.71 -1.83 -2.24
C ILE A 37 7.47 -0.84 -1.10
N GLN A 38 6.62 0.14 -1.36
CA GLN A 38 6.26 1.19 -0.42
C GLN A 38 4.76 1.46 -0.51
N SER A 39 4.21 2.06 0.54
CA SER A 39 2.79 2.39 0.61
C SER A 39 2.58 3.79 1.18
N ASN A 40 1.62 4.51 0.60
CA ASN A 40 1.09 5.77 1.11
C ASN A 40 -0.42 5.66 1.25
N ALA A 41 -0.88 5.70 2.49
CA ALA A 41 -2.28 5.67 2.81
C ALA A 41 -2.79 7.07 3.12
N THR A 42 -3.81 7.47 2.37
CA THR A 42 -4.59 8.69 2.58
C THR A 42 -6.00 8.32 3.06
N ALA A 43 -6.82 9.31 3.41
CA ALA A 43 -8.19 9.06 3.86
C ALA A 43 -9.08 8.40 2.79
N SER A 44 -8.80 8.65 1.50
CA SER A 44 -9.59 8.15 0.37
C SER A 44 -9.02 6.89 -0.29
N LYS A 45 -7.70 6.69 -0.26
CA LYS A 45 -7.04 5.55 -0.91
C LYS A 45 -5.69 5.20 -0.30
N CYS A 46 -5.25 3.97 -0.51
CA CYS A 46 -3.88 3.54 -0.27
C CYS A 46 -3.17 3.27 -1.61
N GLN A 47 -2.15 4.06 -1.92
CA GLN A 47 -1.29 3.85 -3.07
C GLN A 47 -0.11 2.98 -2.67
N ILE A 48 0.16 1.95 -3.47
CA ILE A 48 1.31 1.06 -3.30
C ILE A 48 2.13 1.12 -4.58
N TRP A 49 3.44 1.25 -4.46
CA TRP A 49 4.36 1.24 -5.60
C TRP A 49 5.59 0.40 -5.31
N TRP A 50 6.26 -0.05 -6.35
CA TRP A 50 7.46 -0.89 -6.29
C TRP A 50 8.41 -0.55 -7.44
N SER A 51 9.56 -1.20 -7.47
CA SER A 51 10.57 -1.06 -8.52
C SER A 51 10.68 -2.35 -9.34
N VAL A 52 10.69 -2.18 -10.66
CA VAL A 52 11.03 -3.21 -11.65
C VAL A 52 12.03 -2.62 -12.65
N PRO A 53 12.87 -3.43 -13.31
CA PRO A 53 13.71 -2.94 -14.39
C PRO A 53 12.85 -2.31 -15.49
N SER A 54 13.22 -1.10 -15.94
CA SER A 54 12.42 -0.30 -16.87
C SER A 54 12.13 -1.00 -18.19
N TYR A 55 13.10 -1.76 -18.71
CA TYR A 55 12.97 -2.55 -19.93
C TYR A 55 11.96 -3.71 -19.83
N LEU A 56 11.50 -4.06 -18.62
CA LEU A 56 10.47 -5.07 -18.41
C LEU A 56 9.08 -4.46 -18.20
N ALA A 57 8.98 -3.17 -17.83
CA ALA A 57 7.74 -2.58 -17.32
C ALA A 57 6.53 -2.89 -18.23
N GLU A 58 6.68 -2.75 -19.55
CA GLU A 58 5.61 -2.93 -20.53
C GLU A 58 5.15 -4.38 -20.74
N ILE A 59 6.01 -5.36 -20.46
CA ILE A 59 5.73 -6.78 -20.69
C ILE A 59 5.37 -7.52 -19.41
N LEU A 60 5.33 -6.85 -18.26
CA LEU A 60 5.04 -7.48 -16.97
C LEU A 60 3.55 -7.44 -16.65
N GLN A 61 3.07 -8.56 -16.13
CA GLN A 61 1.85 -8.67 -15.37
C GLN A 61 2.20 -8.87 -13.89
N CYS A 62 1.78 -7.94 -13.05
CA CYS A 62 2.00 -8.01 -11.61
C CYS A 62 0.72 -8.37 -10.86
N GLU A 63 0.88 -8.92 -9.67
CA GLU A 63 -0.19 -9.24 -8.74
C GLU A 63 0.17 -8.69 -7.37
N LEU A 64 -0.71 -7.85 -6.83
CA LEU A 64 -0.67 -7.42 -5.45
C LEU A 64 -1.48 -8.41 -4.61
N GLN A 65 -0.92 -8.82 -3.48
CA GLN A 65 -1.65 -9.54 -2.45
C GLN A 65 -1.55 -8.79 -1.13
N TYR A 66 -2.69 -8.55 -0.48
CA TYR A 66 -2.75 -7.84 0.79
C TYR A 66 -3.71 -8.51 1.77
N LYS A 67 -3.42 -8.36 3.06
CA LYS A 67 -4.23 -8.93 4.15
C LYS A 67 -4.10 -8.09 5.40
N GLU A 68 -4.92 -8.37 6.39
CA GLU A 68 -4.71 -7.84 7.73
C GLU A 68 -3.43 -8.41 8.34
N HIS A 69 -2.73 -7.61 9.14
CA HIS A 69 -1.45 -7.99 9.70
C HIS A 69 -1.55 -9.29 10.51
N SER A 70 -2.61 -9.46 11.29
CA SER A 70 -2.89 -10.63 12.14
C SER A 70 -3.36 -11.89 11.41
N MET A 71 -3.75 -11.78 10.13
CA MET A 71 -4.37 -12.88 9.38
C MET A 71 -3.36 -13.79 8.66
N SER A 72 -3.77 -14.99 8.24
CA SER A 72 -2.97 -15.88 7.38
C SER A 72 -2.92 -15.35 5.93
N TRP A 73 -1.88 -15.70 5.18
CA TRP A 73 -1.79 -15.41 3.74
C TRP A 73 -2.79 -16.21 2.89
N GLU A 74 -3.38 -17.28 3.44
CA GLU A 74 -4.40 -18.09 2.76
C GLU A 74 -5.72 -17.33 2.52
N ILE A 75 -6.00 -16.33 3.36
CA ILE A 75 -7.21 -15.49 3.28
C ILE A 75 -6.91 -14.08 2.75
N ALA A 76 -5.75 -13.91 2.11
CA ALA A 76 -5.35 -12.63 1.54
C ALA A 76 -6.16 -12.28 0.29
N LEU A 77 -6.35 -10.98 0.10
CA LEU A 77 -7.02 -10.41 -1.06
C LEU A 77 -6.00 -10.18 -2.17
N ASN A 78 -6.37 -10.57 -3.39
CA ASN A 78 -5.54 -10.39 -4.58
C ASN A 78 -6.11 -9.22 -5.41
N LYS A 79 -5.22 -8.39 -5.96
CA LYS A 79 -5.57 -7.29 -6.84
C LYS A 79 -4.54 -7.21 -7.97
N THR A 80 -5.02 -7.19 -9.21
CA THR A 80 -4.18 -6.99 -10.38
C THR A 80 -4.15 -5.50 -10.74
N PRO A 81 -2.96 -4.89 -10.92
CA PRO A 81 -2.86 -3.53 -11.39
C PRO A 81 -3.52 -3.38 -12.78
N PRO A 82 -4.28 -2.30 -13.02
CA PRO A 82 -4.94 -2.08 -14.31
C PRO A 82 -3.98 -1.65 -15.43
N SER A 83 -2.75 -1.27 -15.09
CA SER A 83 -1.72 -0.82 -16.02
C SER A 83 -0.41 -1.55 -15.76
N SER A 84 0.48 -1.57 -16.75
CA SER A 84 1.86 -2.07 -16.65
C SER A 84 2.76 -1.23 -15.73
N LEU A 85 2.24 -0.13 -15.15
CA LEU A 85 2.98 0.68 -14.20
C LEU A 85 3.20 -0.07 -12.89
N PRO A 86 4.35 0.13 -12.22
CA PRO A 86 4.68 -0.55 -10.97
C PRO A 86 3.99 0.11 -9.76
N GLN A 87 2.69 0.37 -9.89
CA GLN A 87 1.85 0.96 -8.87
C GLN A 87 0.41 0.46 -8.92
N ILE A 88 -0.27 0.51 -7.79
CA ILE A 88 -1.68 0.16 -7.67
C ILE A 88 -2.33 0.96 -6.53
N GLU A 89 -3.62 1.23 -6.68
CA GLU A 89 -4.44 1.90 -5.67
C GLU A 89 -5.43 0.91 -5.05
N ILE A 90 -5.54 0.93 -3.73
CA ILE A 90 -6.57 0.24 -2.96
C ILE A 90 -7.52 1.31 -2.43
N GLU A 91 -8.81 1.18 -2.76
CA GLU A 91 -9.82 2.14 -2.32
C GLU A 91 -10.00 2.07 -0.81
N ALA A 92 -10.23 3.23 -0.15
CA ALA A 92 -10.46 3.24 1.28
C ALA A 92 -11.77 2.53 1.71
N THR A 93 -12.65 2.19 0.77
CA THR A 93 -13.84 1.34 0.98
C THR A 93 -13.49 -0.14 1.09
N GLU A 94 -12.37 -0.58 0.50
CA GLU A 94 -11.83 -1.94 0.65
C GLU A 94 -11.15 -2.14 2.01
N LEU A 95 -10.86 -1.05 2.73
CA LEU A 95 -10.09 -1.05 3.97
C LEU A 95 -10.93 -0.70 5.20
N ARG A 96 -10.74 -1.47 6.27
CA ARG A 96 -11.33 -1.19 7.57
C ARG A 96 -10.52 -0.13 8.33
N SER A 97 -11.23 0.83 8.92
CA SER A 97 -10.60 1.86 9.76
C SER A 97 -10.01 1.23 11.04
N GLY A 98 -8.80 1.64 11.41
CA GLY A 98 -8.13 1.14 12.61
C GLY A 98 -7.44 -0.22 12.45
N ILE A 99 -7.49 -0.81 11.24
CA ILE A 99 -6.82 -2.08 10.95
C ILE A 99 -5.51 -1.82 10.20
N THR A 100 -4.45 -2.49 10.65
CA THR A 100 -3.16 -2.53 9.97
C THR A 100 -3.15 -3.66 8.95
N TYR A 101 -2.77 -3.34 7.72
CA TYR A 101 -2.65 -4.25 6.60
C TYR A 101 -1.19 -4.43 6.21
N ILE A 102 -0.91 -5.58 5.60
CA ILE A 102 0.37 -5.87 4.95
C ILE A 102 0.15 -6.28 3.50
N ALA A 103 1.03 -5.83 2.62
CA ALA A 103 0.98 -6.11 1.19
C ALA A 103 2.31 -6.64 0.67
N ARG A 104 2.24 -7.48 -0.36
CA ARG A 104 3.38 -8.00 -1.13
C ARG A 104 3.00 -8.10 -2.60
N VAL A 105 4.00 -8.02 -3.48
CA VAL A 105 3.81 -8.07 -4.94
C VAL A 105 4.67 -9.16 -5.54
N ARG A 106 4.18 -9.78 -6.61
CA ARG A 106 4.98 -10.62 -7.50
C ARG A 106 4.65 -10.28 -8.95
N CYS A 107 5.55 -10.60 -9.87
CA CYS A 107 5.33 -10.33 -11.28
C CYS A 107 5.69 -11.57 -12.11
N LYS A 108 5.09 -11.66 -13.28
CA LYS A 108 5.44 -12.55 -14.37
C LYS A 108 5.41 -11.77 -15.68
N VAL A 109 6.00 -12.32 -16.73
CA VAL A 109 5.73 -11.89 -18.10
C VAL A 109 4.23 -12.05 -18.37
N SER A 110 3.64 -11.02 -18.97
CA SER A 110 2.24 -10.98 -19.37
C SER A 110 1.90 -12.15 -20.29
N GLU A 111 0.73 -12.74 -20.10
CA GLU A 111 0.22 -13.78 -21.01
C GLU A 111 -0.03 -13.25 -22.43
N ASN A 112 -0.10 -11.92 -22.60
CA ASN A 112 -0.22 -11.28 -23.92
C ASN A 112 1.10 -11.26 -24.70
N GLU A 113 2.23 -11.59 -24.06
CA GLU A 113 3.55 -11.64 -24.70
C GLU A 113 3.86 -13.06 -25.18
N ASP A 114 3.76 -13.30 -26.49
CA ASP A 114 3.97 -14.64 -27.07
C ASP A 114 5.45 -15.06 -27.14
N SER A 115 6.36 -14.07 -27.14
CA SER A 115 7.79 -14.32 -27.32
C SER A 115 8.42 -14.99 -26.09
N TYR A 116 7.87 -14.70 -24.92
CA TYR A 116 8.44 -15.06 -23.62
C TYR A 116 7.39 -15.69 -22.72
N HIS A 117 7.76 -16.76 -22.02
CA HIS A 117 6.92 -17.31 -20.95
C HIS A 117 7.70 -17.41 -19.67
N SER A 118 7.01 -17.11 -18.58
CA SER A 118 7.59 -17.12 -17.25
C SER A 118 6.63 -17.68 -16.22
N GLN A 119 7.20 -18.31 -15.21
CA GLN A 119 6.49 -18.54 -13.96
C GLN A 119 6.43 -17.25 -13.14
N TRP A 120 5.52 -17.19 -12.17
CA TRP A 120 5.51 -16.14 -11.17
C TRP A 120 6.85 -16.04 -10.43
N SER A 121 7.32 -14.81 -10.21
CA SER A 121 8.43 -14.56 -9.30
C SER A 121 8.09 -14.98 -7.87
N LYS A 122 9.12 -15.00 -7.02
CA LYS A 122 8.88 -15.02 -5.57
C LYS A 122 8.15 -13.73 -5.18
N TRP A 123 7.43 -13.79 -4.06
CA TRP A 123 6.88 -12.58 -3.45
C TRP A 123 7.99 -11.61 -3.05
N SER A 124 7.72 -10.31 -3.20
CA SER A 124 8.56 -9.23 -2.68
C SER A 124 8.64 -9.24 -1.15
N GLN A 125 9.50 -8.38 -0.60
CA GLN A 125 9.33 -7.92 0.78
C GLN A 125 7.93 -7.34 1.00
N THR A 126 7.49 -7.22 2.26
CA THR A 126 6.18 -6.68 2.59
C THR A 126 6.25 -5.19 2.90
N THR A 127 5.19 -4.45 2.55
CA THR A 127 4.94 -3.10 3.09
C THR A 127 3.75 -3.11 4.03
N VAL A 128 3.77 -2.23 5.03
CA VAL A 128 2.71 -2.08 6.03
C VAL A 128 1.98 -0.77 5.80
N PHE A 129 0.66 -0.81 5.85
CA PHE A 129 -0.17 0.38 5.70
C PHE A 129 -1.43 0.28 6.54
N GLN A 130 -2.02 1.43 6.83
CA GLN A 130 -3.27 1.52 7.55
C GLN A 130 -4.02 2.72 7.01
N LYS A 131 -5.33 2.55 6.80
CA LYS A 131 -6.21 3.69 6.51
C LYS A 131 -6.05 4.69 7.65
N PRO A 132 -5.60 5.93 7.37
CA PRO A 132 -5.54 6.96 8.40
C PRO A 132 -6.92 7.03 9.03
N GLY A 133 -6.97 6.88 10.36
CA GLY A 133 -8.20 7.18 11.06
C GLY A 133 -8.61 8.58 10.65
N VAL A 134 -9.89 8.82 10.40
CA VAL A 134 -10.41 10.17 10.60
C VAL A 134 -9.94 10.49 12.00
N SER A 135 -9.02 11.44 12.15
CA SER A 135 -8.78 12.00 13.47
C SER A 135 -10.16 12.41 13.90
N LYS A 136 -10.77 11.68 14.83
CA LYS A 136 -11.61 12.35 15.79
C LYS A 136 -10.67 13.45 16.24
N LEU A 137 -10.93 14.68 15.77
CA LEU A 137 -10.37 15.87 16.39
C LEU A 137 -10.35 15.48 17.87
N PRO A 138 -9.19 15.44 18.56
CA PRO A 138 -9.22 15.13 19.98
C PRO A 138 -10.33 16.01 20.48
N GLU A 139 -11.43 15.42 20.97
CA GLU A 139 -12.60 16.16 21.42
C GLU A 139 -11.98 17.06 22.45
N LYS A 140 -11.63 18.26 22.01
CA LYS A 140 -10.68 19.11 22.69
C LYS A 140 -11.60 19.67 23.69
N ILE A 141 -11.74 18.94 24.79
CA ILE A 141 -12.54 19.16 25.98
C ILE A 141 -12.99 20.59 25.86
N LEU A 142 -14.14 20.79 25.20
CA LEU A 142 -14.54 22.13 24.79
C LEU A 142 -14.97 22.68 26.13
N ASN A 143 -14.00 23.32 26.75
CA ASN A 143 -13.82 23.32 28.18
C ASN A 143 -15.06 23.98 28.75
N ILE A 144 -16.00 23.17 29.25
CA ILE A 144 -17.25 23.63 29.85
C ILE A 144 -16.93 24.67 30.93
N ARG A 145 -15.75 24.56 31.56
CA ARG A 145 -15.18 25.53 32.48
C ARG A 145 -14.86 26.88 31.82
N THR A 146 -14.28 26.92 30.62
CA THR A 146 -13.97 28.19 29.92
C THR A 146 -15.23 28.91 29.46
N MET A 147 -16.28 28.19 29.06
CA MET A 147 -17.57 28.82 28.72
C MET A 147 -18.29 29.36 29.98
N GLN A 148 -18.21 28.67 31.13
CA GLN A 148 -18.74 29.21 32.39
C GLN A 148 -18.13 30.56 32.80
N PHE A 149 -16.83 30.77 32.56
CA PHE A 149 -16.18 32.05 32.89
C PHE A 149 -16.63 33.24 32.02
N LEU A 150 -17.27 33.00 30.87
CA LEU A 150 -17.80 34.08 30.02
C LEU A 150 -19.25 34.44 30.40
N PHE A 151 -20.08 33.48 30.80
CA PHE A 151 -21.50 33.75 31.10
C PHE A 151 -21.77 34.34 32.49
N ILE A 152 -20.93 34.04 33.49
CA ILE A 152 -21.11 34.52 34.88
C ILE A 152 -20.93 36.06 35.01
N PRO A 153 -19.87 36.70 34.48
CA PRO A 153 -19.70 38.15 34.63
C PRO A 153 -20.71 38.97 33.81
N LEU A 154 -21.13 38.45 32.64
CA LEU A 154 -22.14 39.09 31.78
C LEU A 154 -23.53 39.09 32.41
N SER A 155 -23.95 37.97 33.01
CA SER A 155 -25.22 37.89 33.74
C SER A 155 -25.23 38.74 35.01
N PHE A 156 -24.13 38.76 35.76
CA PHE A 156 -24.02 39.59 36.97
C PHE A 156 -24.05 41.09 36.65
N GLY A 157 -23.37 41.53 35.58
CA GLY A 157 -23.43 42.92 35.11
C GLY A 157 -24.83 43.35 34.69
N ALA A 158 -25.57 42.49 33.99
CA ALA A 158 -26.96 42.78 33.59
C ALA A 158 -27.91 42.89 34.79
N LEU A 159 -27.75 42.02 35.80
CA LEU A 159 -28.55 42.08 37.03
C LEU A 159 -28.27 43.35 37.85
N LEU A 160 -27.01 43.77 37.98
CA LEU A 160 -26.66 45.03 38.64
C LEU A 160 -27.23 46.24 37.89
N TYR A 161 -27.17 46.23 36.55
CA TYR A 161 -27.75 47.29 35.73
C TYR A 161 -29.27 47.39 35.91
N LEU A 162 -29.99 46.26 35.89
CA LEU A 162 -31.43 46.24 36.13
C LEU A 162 -31.77 46.70 37.56
N PHE A 163 -31.04 46.23 38.58
CA PHE A 163 -31.27 46.65 39.95
C PHE A 163 -31.07 48.17 40.14
N TRP A 164 -30.03 48.74 39.52
CA TRP A 164 -29.77 50.18 39.57
C TRP A 164 -30.87 50.99 38.87
N ASN A 165 -31.33 50.55 37.69
CA ASN A 165 -32.42 51.22 36.97
C ASN A 165 -33.78 51.07 37.65
N CYS A 166 -34.09 49.90 38.23
CA CYS A 166 -35.31 49.71 39.01
C CYS A 166 -35.33 50.56 40.28
N LYS A 167 -34.16 50.78 40.92
CA LYS A 167 -34.07 51.63 42.12
C LYS A 167 -34.23 53.13 41.80
N LEU A 168 -33.87 53.55 40.59
CA LEU A 168 -34.07 54.93 40.10
C LEU A 168 -35.51 55.20 39.63
N SER A 169 -36.24 54.18 39.16
CA SER A 169 -37.64 54.33 38.74
C SER A 169 -38.64 54.39 39.90
N SER A 170 -38.23 54.12 41.14
CA SER A 170 -39.09 54.10 42.34
C SER A 170 -39.00 55.39 43.18
N ARG A 171 -38.56 56.51 42.60
CA ARG A 171 -38.48 57.80 43.30
C ARG A 171 -39.29 58.87 42.60
#